data_AF-A0A522B9E3-F1
#
_entry.id   AF-A0A522B9E3-F1
#
_cell.length_a   1.000
_cell.length_b   1.000
_cell.length_c   1.000
_cell.angle_alpha   90.00
_cell.angle_beta   90.00
_cell.angle_gamma   90.00
#
_symmetry.space_group_name_H-M   'P 1'
#
loop_
_entity.id
_entity.type
_entity.pdbx_description
1 polymer ?
#
loop_
_entity_poly.entity_id
_entity_poly.type
_entity_poly.pdbx_seq_one_letter_code
_entity_poly.pdbx_strand_id
1 'polypeptide(L)'
;MNTDMGKGVYLVASYKRDVQIAYTKASSDTNPNGNIYKKAQDVCAPKFTRWSEAYVQCTTSELAKYPAASNLVNAVNLPHADSYLYDYVSPLWSPDFAGWSVLVCIALILMIIARLISLVILRIILHQQYKSI
;
A
#
# COMPACT_ATOMS: atom_id res chain seq x y z
N MET A 1 11.67 18.42 -3.53
CA MET A 1 10.58 17.81 -2.72
C MET A 1 11.07 16.45 -2.31
N ASN A 2 11.23 16.21 -1.01
CA ASN A 2 11.79 14.97 -0.47
C ASN A 2 10.62 14.03 -0.17
N THR A 3 10.36 13.07 -1.06
CA THR A 3 9.32 12.06 -0.92
C THR A 3 9.90 10.78 -0.31
N ASP A 4 10.68 10.93 0.76
CA ASP A 4 11.13 9.78 1.52
C ASP A 4 10.03 9.44 2.55
N MET A 5 9.24 8.43 2.21
CA MET A 5 8.17 7.93 3.07
C MET A 5 8.66 6.81 4.00
N GLY A 6 9.97 6.59 4.19
CA GLY A 6 10.60 5.77 5.24
C GLY A 6 10.12 4.32 5.41
N LYS A 7 8.85 4.13 5.81
CA LYS A 7 8.15 2.85 6.00
C LYS A 7 6.84 2.76 5.20
N GLY A 8 6.66 3.53 4.13
CA GLY A 8 5.44 3.53 3.32
C GLY A 8 4.29 4.36 3.92
N VAL A 9 3.15 4.34 3.24
CA VAL A 9 1.93 5.06 3.65
C VAL A 9 1.00 4.10 4.37
N TYR A 10 0.53 4.52 5.55
CA TYR A 10 -0.44 3.74 6.30
C TYR A 10 -1.88 4.07 5.88
N LEU A 11 -2.64 3.06 5.47
CA LEU A 11 -4.04 3.19 5.07
C LEU A 11 -4.98 3.26 6.29
N VAL A 12 -4.86 4.31 7.10
CA VAL A 12 -5.59 4.47 8.39
C VAL A 12 -7.11 4.33 8.21
N ALA A 13 -7.66 4.92 7.15
CA ALA A 13 -9.10 4.92 6.92
C ALA A 13 -9.64 3.53 6.54
N SER A 14 -8.89 2.78 5.73
CA SER A 14 -9.25 1.39 5.38
C SER A 14 -9.13 0.48 6.59
N TYR A 15 -8.03 0.59 7.34
CA TYR A 15 -7.82 -0.16 8.58
C TYR A 15 -8.98 0.03 9.57
N LYS A 16 -9.35 1.28 9.88
CA LYS A 16 -10.44 1.59 10.81
C LYS A 16 -11.78 0.98 10.37
N ARG A 17 -12.07 1.01 9.07
CA ARG A 17 -13.30 0.45 8.50
C ARG A 17 -13.35 -1.07 8.67
N ASP A 18 -12.26 -1.76 8.35
CA ASP A 18 -12.19 -3.21 8.40
C ASP A 18 -12.24 -3.73 9.84
N VAL A 19 -11.58 -3.02 10.77
CA VAL A 19 -11.73 -3.27 12.21
C VAL A 19 -13.19 -3.11 12.65
N GLN A 20 -13.86 -2.03 12.25
CA GLN A 20 -15.27 -1.81 12.59
C GLN A 20 -16.17 -2.94 12.06
N ILE A 21 -15.93 -3.41 10.84
CA ILE A 21 -16.65 -4.56 10.25
C ILE A 21 -16.42 -5.83 11.07
N ALA A 22 -15.16 -6.12 11.44
CA ALA A 22 -14.82 -7.28 12.24
C ALA A 22 -15.52 -7.27 13.60
N TYR A 23 -15.57 -6.12 14.28
CA TYR A 23 -16.31 -5.97 15.54
C TYR A 23 -17.81 -6.08 15.37
N THR A 24 -18.37 -5.51 14.30
CA THR A 24 -19.82 -5.60 14.03
C THR A 24 -20.24 -7.05 13.80
N LYS A 25 -19.42 -7.81 13.06
CA LYS A 25 -19.60 -9.26 12.87
C LYS A 25 -19.44 -10.02 14.18
N ALA A 26 -18.49 -9.63 15.03
CA ALA A 26 -18.28 -10.24 16.33
C ALA A 26 -19.48 -10.04 17.27
N SER A 27 -20.12 -8.86 17.23
CA SER A 27 -21.33 -8.53 17.99
C SER A 27 -22.64 -9.00 17.34
N SER A 28 -22.59 -9.66 16.18
CA SER A 28 -23.80 -10.18 15.54
C SER A 28 -24.40 -11.33 16.33
N ASP A 29 -25.72 -11.46 16.26
CA ASP A 29 -26.48 -12.52 16.94
C ASP A 29 -26.14 -13.93 16.40
N THR A 30 -25.45 -14.02 15.27
CA THR A 30 -24.93 -15.27 14.70
C THR A 30 -23.71 -15.81 15.48
N ASN A 31 -23.05 -14.95 16.27
CA ASN A 31 -21.98 -15.38 17.16
C ASN A 31 -22.59 -15.81 18.51
N PRO A 32 -22.30 -17.03 19.01
CA PRO A 32 -22.75 -17.48 20.34
C PRO A 32 -22.37 -16.52 21.48
N ASN A 33 -21.37 -15.67 21.25
CA ASN A 33 -20.84 -14.71 22.21
C ASN A 33 -21.06 -13.24 21.79
N GLY A 34 -21.91 -12.99 20.79
CA GLY A 34 -22.21 -11.64 20.28
C GLY A 34 -22.82 -10.72 21.35
N ASN A 35 -23.52 -11.29 22.33
CA ASN A 35 -24.07 -10.60 23.49
C ASN A 35 -23.01 -9.94 24.38
N ILE A 36 -21.86 -10.59 24.61
CA ILE A 36 -20.75 -10.08 25.42
C ILE A 36 -20.07 -8.93 24.67
N TYR A 37 -19.88 -9.09 23.36
CA TYR A 37 -19.35 -8.03 22.49
C TYR A 37 -20.23 -6.78 22.50
N LYS A 38 -21.55 -6.96 22.36
CA LYS A 38 -22.51 -5.85 22.39
C LYS A 38 -22.47 -5.10 23.72
N LYS A 39 -22.43 -5.82 24.84
CA LYS A 39 -22.35 -5.23 26.18
C LYS A 39 -21.09 -4.38 26.38
N ALA A 40 -19.95 -4.83 25.88
CA ALA A 40 -18.71 -4.05 25.93
C ALA A 40 -18.77 -2.81 25.02
N GLN A 41 -19.38 -2.94 23.84
CA GLN A 41 -19.61 -1.79 22.96
C GLN A 41 -20.55 -0.76 23.61
N ASP A 42 -21.60 -1.18 24.32
CA ASP A 42 -22.54 -0.28 25.00
C ASP A 42 -21.87 0.57 26.10
N VAL A 43 -20.82 0.04 26.75
CA VAL A 43 -20.04 0.77 27.76
C VAL A 43 -19.09 1.81 27.13
N CYS A 44 -18.51 1.47 25.98
CA CYS A 44 -17.51 2.32 25.32
C CYS A 44 -18.12 3.31 24.31
N ALA A 45 -19.24 2.97 23.65
CA ALA A 45 -19.93 3.82 22.67
C ALA A 45 -20.28 5.23 23.17
N PRO A 46 -20.80 5.47 24.39
CA PRO A 46 -21.08 6.82 24.84
C PRO A 46 -19.82 7.63 25.17
N LYS A 47 -18.67 6.98 25.36
CA LYS A 47 -17.39 7.64 25.69
C LYS A 47 -16.64 8.15 24.46
N PHE A 48 -16.99 7.64 23.27
CA PHE A 48 -16.29 7.97 22.03
C PHE A 48 -17.29 8.30 20.91
N THR A 49 -17.14 9.46 20.29
CA THR A 49 -18.02 9.90 19.19
C THR A 49 -17.73 9.18 17.87
N ARG A 50 -16.55 8.55 17.73
CA ARG A 50 -16.09 7.87 16.51
C ARG A 50 -15.21 6.67 16.82
N TRP A 51 -15.14 5.75 15.87
CA TRP A 51 -14.23 4.61 15.91
C TRP A 51 -12.77 5.10 15.96
N SER A 52 -12.05 4.72 17.01
CA SER A 52 -10.68 5.16 17.29
C SER A 52 -9.91 4.07 18.02
N GLU A 53 -8.58 4.20 18.07
CA GLU A 53 -7.74 3.25 18.81
C GLU A 53 -8.13 3.17 20.29
N ALA A 54 -8.44 4.30 20.90
CA ALA A 54 -8.91 4.37 22.28
C ALA A 54 -10.26 3.65 22.47
N TYR A 55 -11.15 3.69 21.47
CA TYR A 55 -12.41 2.92 21.50
C TYR A 55 -12.12 1.41 21.47
N VAL A 56 -11.22 0.95 20.61
CA VAL A 56 -10.83 -0.47 20.51
C VAL A 56 -10.15 -0.96 21.78
N GLN A 57 -9.30 -0.14 22.39
CA GLN A 57 -8.69 -0.47 23.68
C GLN A 57 -9.73 -0.54 24.81
N CYS A 58 -10.70 0.38 24.82
CA CYS A 58 -11.81 0.33 25.76
C CYS A 58 -12.60 -0.99 25.61
N THR A 59 -13.03 -1.33 24.40
CA THR A 59 -13.83 -2.54 24.18
C THR A 59 -13.06 -3.81 24.48
N THR A 60 -11.79 -3.92 24.10
CA THR A 60 -10.94 -5.08 24.46
C THR A 60 -10.72 -5.20 25.96
N SER A 61 -10.52 -4.07 26.66
CA SER A 61 -10.37 -4.07 28.13
C SER A 61 -11.66 -4.47 28.86
N GLU A 62 -12.83 -4.08 28.35
CA GLU A 62 -14.13 -4.52 28.87
C GLU A 62 -14.38 -5.99 28.55
N LEU A 63 -13.94 -6.47 27.38
CA LEU A 63 -14.02 -7.89 27.03
C LEU A 63 -13.16 -8.75 27.95
N ALA A 64 -11.94 -8.32 28.27
CA ALA A 64 -11.02 -9.06 29.13
C ALA A 64 -11.56 -9.34 30.54
N LYS A 65 -12.58 -8.60 31.00
CA LYS A 65 -13.26 -8.84 32.28
C LYS A 65 -14.17 -10.07 32.26
N TYR A 66 -14.51 -10.59 31.08
CA TYR A 66 -15.33 -11.77 30.94
C TYR A 66 -14.44 -13.00 30.68
N PRO A 67 -14.47 -14.05 31.52
CA PRO A 67 -13.59 -15.22 31.37
C PRO A 67 -13.86 -16.04 30.10
N ALA A 68 -15.07 -15.93 29.54
CA ALA A 68 -15.39 -16.47 28.21
C ALA A 68 -14.66 -15.73 27.07
N ALA A 69 -14.11 -14.53 27.32
CA ALA A 69 -13.51 -13.68 26.31
C ALA A 69 -12.06 -14.03 25.92
N SER A 70 -11.38 -14.88 26.67
CA SER A 70 -10.05 -15.39 26.31
C SER A 70 -10.06 -16.11 24.94
N ASN A 71 -11.16 -16.79 24.62
CA ASN A 71 -11.39 -17.38 23.29
C ASN A 71 -12.02 -16.39 22.29
N LEU A 72 -12.62 -15.29 22.76
CA LEU A 72 -13.30 -14.31 21.91
C LEU A 72 -12.35 -13.35 21.24
N VAL A 73 -11.34 -12.88 21.97
CA VAL A 73 -10.31 -12.00 21.42
C VAL A 73 -9.52 -12.71 20.31
N ASN A 74 -9.33 -14.03 20.43
CA ASN A 74 -8.73 -14.87 19.39
C ASN A 74 -9.70 -15.25 18.26
N ALA A 75 -11.01 -15.30 18.52
CA ALA A 75 -12.03 -15.61 17.51
C ALA A 75 -12.34 -14.43 16.58
N VAL A 76 -12.09 -13.20 17.03
CA VAL A 76 -12.19 -12.02 16.18
C VAL A 76 -10.86 -11.84 15.48
N ASN A 77 -10.84 -12.25 14.22
CA ASN A 77 -9.69 -12.06 13.34
C ASN A 77 -9.59 -10.57 13.01
N LEU A 78 -8.92 -9.80 13.88
CA LEU A 78 -8.67 -8.39 13.65
C LEU A 78 -7.68 -8.24 12.49
N PRO A 79 -7.88 -7.26 11.60
CA PRO A 79 -6.91 -6.97 10.57
C PRO A 79 -5.55 -6.62 11.21
N HIS A 80 -4.47 -7.23 10.74
CA HIS A 80 -3.13 -6.89 11.20
C HIS A 80 -2.75 -5.50 10.68
N ALA A 81 -2.27 -4.61 11.54
CA ALA A 81 -1.88 -3.26 11.14
C ALA A 81 -0.82 -3.28 10.02
N ASP A 82 0.08 -4.26 10.04
CA ASP A 82 1.17 -4.40 9.07
C ASP A 82 0.68 -4.65 7.63
N SER A 83 -0.50 -5.25 7.43
CA SER A 83 -1.06 -5.45 6.09
C SER A 83 -1.62 -4.17 5.45
N TYR A 84 -1.71 -3.08 6.21
CA TYR A 84 -2.20 -1.78 5.75
C TYR A 84 -1.06 -0.78 5.51
N LEU A 85 0.17 -1.24 5.64
CA LEU A 85 1.37 -0.51 5.26
C LEU A 85 1.62 -0.76 3.78
N TYR A 86 1.36 0.25 2.95
CA TYR A 86 1.67 0.19 1.52
C TYR A 86 3.02 0.86 1.28
N ASP A 87 3.98 0.06 0.84
CA ASP A 87 5.22 0.58 0.29
C ASP A 87 5.00 0.88 -1.20
N TYR A 88 5.06 2.16 -1.55
CA TYR A 88 4.96 2.60 -2.93
C TYR A 88 6.33 2.50 -3.57
N VAL A 89 6.70 1.28 -3.96
CA VAL A 89 7.83 1.10 -4.88
C VAL A 89 7.41 1.65 -6.24
N SER A 90 8.08 2.73 -6.65
CA SER A 90 7.87 3.31 -7.98
C SER A 90 8.20 2.25 -9.02
N PRO A 91 7.25 1.84 -9.88
CA PRO A 91 7.55 0.88 -10.93
C PRO A 91 8.61 1.47 -11.87
N LEU A 92 9.48 0.62 -12.42
CA LEU A 92 10.54 1.05 -13.33
C LEU A 92 9.98 1.77 -14.58
N TRP A 93 8.73 1.45 -14.93
CA TRP A 93 7.96 2.12 -15.97
C TRP A 93 6.47 2.08 -15.61
N SER A 94 5.79 3.23 -15.71
CA SER A 94 4.35 3.38 -15.53
C SER A 94 3.69 3.72 -16.88
N PRO A 95 2.48 3.21 -17.18
CA PRO A 95 1.74 3.57 -18.39
C PRO A 95 1.06 4.94 -18.24
N ASP A 96 1.82 5.96 -17.87
CA ASP A 96 1.40 7.36 -17.77
C ASP A 96 2.14 8.20 -18.83
N PHE A 97 1.76 9.48 -18.96
CA PHE A 97 2.39 10.37 -19.93
C PHE A 97 3.91 10.46 -19.73
N ALA A 98 4.36 10.42 -18.47
CA ALA A 98 5.78 10.40 -18.13
C ALA A 98 6.46 9.12 -18.64
N GLY A 99 5.90 7.94 -18.39
CA GLY A 99 6.49 6.69 -18.88
C GLY A 99 6.58 6.60 -20.40
N TRP A 100 5.58 7.08 -21.14
CA TRP A 100 5.66 7.15 -22.60
C TRP A 100 6.72 8.13 -23.09
N SER A 101 6.89 9.27 -22.42
CA SER A 101 7.94 10.24 -22.76
C SER A 101 9.35 9.64 -22.64
N VAL A 102 9.58 8.80 -21.63
CA VAL A 102 10.86 8.10 -21.43
C VAL A 102 11.14 7.12 -22.57
N LEU A 103 10.13 6.35 -23.01
CA LEU A 103 10.28 5.44 -24.15
C LEU A 103 10.60 6.19 -25.46
N VAL A 104 9.92 7.30 -25.71
CA VAL A 104 10.20 8.15 -26.87
C VAL A 104 11.62 8.71 -26.81
N CYS A 105 12.07 9.15 -25.62
CA CYS A 105 13.43 9.63 -25.41
C CYS A 105 14.47 8.55 -25.75
N ILE A 106 14.27 7.31 -25.26
CA ILE A 106 15.14 6.17 -25.56
C ILE A 106 15.16 5.89 -27.07
N ALA A 107 14.01 5.90 -27.74
CA ALA A 107 13.92 5.68 -29.18
C ALA A 107 14.69 6.75 -29.98
N LEU A 108 14.59 8.02 -29.59
CA LEU A 108 15.33 9.12 -30.22
C LEU A 108 16.84 8.98 -30.02
N ILE A 109 17.28 8.62 -28.81
CA ILE A 109 18.70 8.37 -28.52
C ILE A 109 19.25 7.26 -29.42
N LEU A 110 18.53 6.15 -29.55
CA LEU A 110 18.94 5.04 -30.43
C LEU A 110 19.03 5.48 -31.90
N MET A 111 18.10 6.30 -32.38
CA MET A 111 18.12 6.85 -33.74
C MET A 111 19.36 7.74 -33.96
N ILE A 112 19.70 8.59 -33.00
CA ILE A 112 20.89 9.46 -33.05
C ILE A 112 22.17 8.62 -33.07
N ILE A 113 22.27 7.61 -32.22
CA ILE A 113 23.43 6.70 -32.17
C ILE A 113 23.59 5.98 -33.52
N ALA A 114 22.51 5.45 -34.08
CA ALA A 114 22.55 4.79 -35.39
C ALA A 114 23.08 5.74 -36.49
N ARG A 115 22.56 6.99 -36.53
CA ARG A 115 23.03 8.04 -37.45
C ARG A 115 24.53 8.32 -37.29
N LEU A 116 25.01 8.46 -36.07
CA LEU A 116 26.42 8.72 -35.79
C LEU A 116 27.30 7.56 -36.25
N ILE A 117 26.90 6.32 -35.97
CA ILE A 117 27.63 5.12 -36.41
C ILE A 117 27.71 5.08 -37.94
N SER A 118 26.59 5.31 -38.65
CA SER A 118 26.59 5.33 -40.11
C SER A 118 27.54 6.38 -40.68
N LEU A 119 27.57 7.58 -40.11
CA LEU A 119 28.48 8.65 -40.54
C LEU A 119 29.95 8.31 -40.26
N VAL A 120 30.24 7.72 -39.11
CA VAL A 120 31.60 7.29 -38.74
C VAL A 120 32.09 6.20 -39.71
N ILE A 121 31.29 5.18 -39.99
CA ILE A 121 31.63 4.12 -40.94
C ILE A 121 31.88 4.70 -42.33
N LEU A 122 30.99 5.58 -42.81
CA LEU A 122 31.16 6.22 -44.12
C LEU A 122 32.47 7.05 -44.19
N ARG A 123 32.77 7.80 -43.13
CA ARG A 123 34.03 8.55 -43.04
C ARG A 123 35.25 7.64 -43.08
N ILE A 124 35.22 6.52 -42.35
CA ILE A 124 36.32 5.56 -42.32
C ILE A 124 36.58 4.99 -43.72
N ILE A 125 35.52 4.57 -44.42
CA ILE A 125 35.62 4.01 -45.77
C ILE A 125 36.21 5.04 -46.76
N LEU A 126 35.70 6.28 -46.73
CA LEU A 126 36.20 7.34 -47.61
C LEU A 126 37.68 7.67 -47.34
N HIS A 127 38.06 7.74 -46.07
CA HIS A 127 39.45 8.06 -45.70
C HIS A 127 40.44 6.93 -46.04
N GLN A 128 39.97 5.68 -46.05
CA GLN A 128 40.77 4.53 -46.50
C GLN A 128 40.99 4.56 -48.02
N GLN A 129 39.95 4.83 -48.81
CA GLN A 129 40.07 4.91 -50.27
C GLN A 129 40.92 6.09 -50.75
N TYR A 130 40.88 7.23 -50.05
CA TYR A 130 41.70 8.39 -50.42
C TYR A 130 43.19 8.23 -50.05
N LYS A 131 43.54 7.27 -49.19
CA LYS A 131 44.93 6.95 -48.84
C LYS A 131 45.57 5.92 -49.78
N SER A 132 44.79 5.21 -50.59
CA SER A 132 45.27 4.15 -51.49
C SER A 132 45.50 4.63 -52.93
N ILE A 133 45.42 5.93 -53.19
CA ILE A 133 45.73 6.63 -54.46
C ILE A 133 46.88 7.58 -54.18
#